data_AF-A0A2I0SN25-F1
#
_entry.id   AF-A0A2I0SN25-F1
#
_cell.length_a   1.000
_cell.length_b   1.000
_cell.length_c   1.000
_cell.angle_alpha   90.00
_cell.angle_beta   90.00
_cell.angle_gamma   90.00
#
_symmetry.space_group_name_H-M   'P 1'
#
loop_
_entity.id
_entity.type
_entity.pdbx_description
1 polymer ?
#
loop_
_entity_poly.entity_id
_entity_poly.type
_entity_poly.pdbx_seq_one_letter_code
_entity_poly.pdbx_strand_id
1 'polypeptide(L)'
;MVPVLQLIARDVPALVFPDGADVLQVLWCPLIHSEYDQHSPVPVLRWRSVADLADRPLLDETPRPDEFDDEYVPQPCVVHPTETVEYPGWDMPAELSERVGERSEEMEKSCGISYYDAFTTRQSKVGGYPGWTQPPNWPRCSCGSRMEHLLTISASESCGRWLPVEERTRPGCGWETSDDPERQQDSHEMTMGDCGGVYVFVCRSCPTWPTAHRYDC
;
A
#
# COMPACT_ATOMS: atom_id res chain seq x y z
N MET A 1 13.63 2.25 -14.03
CA MET A 1 12.33 2.50 -13.35
C MET A 1 11.31 1.53 -13.93
N VAL A 2 10.45 0.94 -13.09
CA VAL A 2 9.32 0.09 -13.50
C VAL A 2 8.00 0.69 -13.04
N PRO A 3 6.88 0.47 -13.77
CA PRO A 3 5.55 0.84 -13.30
C PRO A 3 5.11 -0.10 -12.17
N VAL A 4 4.52 0.46 -11.11
CA VAL A 4 4.11 -0.29 -9.92
C VAL A 4 2.61 -0.23 -9.71
N LEU A 5 2.04 0.97 -9.79
CA LEU A 5 0.62 1.19 -9.57
C LEU A 5 0.13 2.35 -10.43
N GLN A 6 -1.05 2.19 -11.02
CA GLN A 6 -1.78 3.28 -11.65
C GLN A 6 -3.21 3.32 -11.12
N LEU A 7 -3.62 4.47 -10.60
CA LEU A 7 -4.98 4.69 -10.10
C LEU A 7 -5.63 5.82 -10.86
N ILE A 8 -6.92 5.65 -11.16
CA ILE A 8 -7.77 6.68 -11.75
C ILE A 8 -8.72 7.17 -10.66
N ALA A 9 -8.89 8.48 -10.52
CA ALA A 9 -9.63 9.10 -9.41
C ALA A 9 -11.06 8.55 -9.22
N ARG A 10 -11.74 8.19 -10.32
CA ARG A 10 -13.09 7.61 -10.27
C ARG A 10 -13.16 6.25 -9.57
N ASP A 11 -12.06 5.49 -9.58
CA ASP A 11 -11.98 4.13 -9.02
C ASP A 11 -11.52 4.17 -7.55
N VAL A 12 -11.04 5.31 -7.06
CA VAL A 12 -10.58 5.54 -5.67
C VAL A 12 -11.10 6.87 -5.11
N PRO A 13 -12.42 7.04 -4.94
CA PRO A 13 -13.03 8.34 -4.63
C PRO A 13 -12.62 8.94 -3.28
N ALA A 14 -12.13 8.12 -2.34
CA ALA A 14 -11.64 8.58 -1.04
C ALA A 14 -10.23 9.22 -1.13
N LEU A 15 -9.48 8.98 -2.22
CA LEU A 15 -8.14 9.53 -2.40
C LEU A 15 -8.22 10.95 -2.96
N VAL A 16 -7.50 11.88 -2.32
CA VAL A 16 -7.41 13.28 -2.78
C VAL A 16 -6.34 13.40 -3.86
N PHE A 17 -6.74 13.90 -5.03
CA PHE A 17 -5.87 14.26 -6.16
C PHE A 17 -5.59 15.76 -6.16
N PRO A 18 -4.40 16.20 -6.64
CA PRO A 18 -4.12 17.61 -6.83
C PRO A 18 -4.93 18.19 -8.00
N ASP A 19 -5.13 19.51 -8.01
CA ASP A 19 -5.89 20.21 -9.05
C ASP A 19 -5.36 19.89 -10.45
N GLY A 20 -6.28 19.53 -11.36
CA GLY A 20 -5.95 19.19 -12.74
C GLY A 20 -5.40 17.78 -12.95
N ALA A 21 -5.36 16.92 -11.92
CA ALA A 21 -4.98 15.52 -12.05
C ALA A 21 -6.16 14.58 -11.71
N ASP A 22 -6.29 13.50 -12.46
CA ASP A 22 -7.23 12.40 -12.23
C ASP A 22 -6.57 11.02 -12.38
N VAL A 23 -5.24 10.98 -12.57
CA VAL A 23 -4.40 9.78 -12.62
C VAL A 23 -3.20 9.93 -11.69
N LEU A 24 -2.97 8.92 -10.85
CA LEU A 24 -1.75 8.74 -10.07
C LEU A 24 -0.98 7.57 -10.66
N GLN A 25 0.24 7.81 -11.11
CA GLN A 25 1.20 6.78 -11.50
C GLN A 25 2.32 6.69 -10.45
N VAL A 26 2.58 5.48 -10.00
CA VAL A 26 3.68 5.14 -9.11
C VAL A 26 4.65 4.28 -9.91
N LEU A 27 5.88 4.77 -10.00
CA LEU A 27 7.01 4.06 -10.59
C LEU A 27 8.05 3.88 -9.50
N TRP A 28 8.94 2.91 -9.59
CA TRP A 28 10.14 2.92 -8.74
C TRP A 28 11.39 2.43 -9.43
N CYS A 29 12.55 2.70 -8.84
CA CYS A 29 13.77 1.98 -9.15
C CYS A 29 13.69 0.61 -8.46
N PRO A 30 13.74 -0.52 -9.20
CA PRO A 30 13.66 -1.86 -8.62
C PRO A 30 15.02 -2.34 -8.06
N LEU A 31 15.91 -1.42 -7.70
CA LEU A 31 17.16 -1.72 -7.03
C LEU A 31 17.10 -1.19 -5.60
N ILE A 32 17.86 -1.82 -4.71
CA ILE A 32 17.96 -1.40 -3.31
C ILE A 32 18.99 -0.29 -3.15
N HIS A 33 18.53 0.85 -2.64
CA HIS A 33 19.37 2.02 -2.38
C HIS A 33 19.67 2.16 -0.88
N SER A 34 20.96 2.12 -0.51
CA SER A 34 21.42 2.32 0.87
C SER A 34 21.60 3.80 1.25
N GLU A 35 21.60 4.70 0.26
CA GLU A 35 21.87 6.14 0.43
C GLU A 35 20.79 6.91 1.21
N TYR A 36 19.66 6.26 1.52
CA TYR A 36 18.51 6.85 2.22
C TYR A 36 18.28 6.28 3.63
N ASP A 37 19.25 5.54 4.19
CA ASP A 37 19.13 4.77 5.46
C ASP A 37 17.94 3.79 5.48
N GLN A 38 17.37 3.48 4.31
CA GLN A 38 16.12 2.73 4.16
C GLN A 38 16.29 1.40 3.43
N HIS A 39 17.45 1.15 2.80
CA HIS A 39 17.72 -0.07 2.01
C HIS A 39 16.50 -0.48 1.18
N SER A 40 15.99 0.43 0.34
CA SER A 40 14.67 0.32 -0.27
C SER A 40 14.69 0.55 -1.79
N PRO A 41 13.67 0.07 -2.53
CA PRO A 41 13.35 0.63 -3.83
C PRO A 41 12.97 2.12 -3.67
N VAL A 42 13.15 2.90 -4.73
CA VAL A 42 12.92 4.36 -4.70
C VAL A 42 11.67 4.72 -5.51
N PRO A 43 10.52 4.98 -4.86
CA PRO A 43 9.30 5.36 -5.55
C PRO A 43 9.34 6.79 -6.07
N VAL A 44 8.68 6.97 -7.21
CA VAL A 44 8.53 8.21 -7.94
C VAL A 44 7.07 8.33 -8.36
N LEU A 45 6.42 9.36 -7.83
CA LEU A 45 5.01 9.63 -8.09
C LEU A 45 4.84 10.64 -9.23
N ARG A 46 3.84 10.39 -10.07
CA ARG A 46 3.43 11.29 -11.16
C ARG A 46 1.92 11.46 -11.12
N TRP A 47 1.49 12.68 -10.85
CA TRP A 47 0.11 13.11 -11.00
C TRP A 47 -0.11 13.60 -12.42
N ARG A 48 -1.14 13.08 -13.09
CA ARG A 48 -1.45 13.37 -14.49
C ARG A 48 -2.96 13.52 -14.68
N SER A 49 -3.36 14.06 -15.83
CA SER A 49 -4.74 13.95 -16.30
C SER A 49 -4.88 12.89 -17.40
N VAL A 50 -6.03 12.20 -17.47
CA VAL A 50 -6.41 11.33 -18.58
C VAL A 50 -6.39 12.11 -19.89
N ALA A 51 -6.82 13.38 -19.86
CA ALA A 51 -6.76 14.28 -21.02
C ALA A 51 -5.33 14.46 -21.55
N ASP A 52 -4.35 14.73 -20.67
CA ASP A 52 -2.94 14.89 -21.05
C ASP A 52 -2.29 13.59 -21.55
N LEU A 53 -2.88 12.44 -21.22
CA LEU A 53 -2.44 11.13 -21.65
C LEU A 53 -3.05 10.70 -22.98
N ALA A 54 -4.27 11.16 -23.30
CA ALA A 54 -5.01 10.75 -24.50
C ALA A 54 -4.27 11.08 -25.81
N ASP A 55 -3.54 12.19 -25.84
CA ASP A 55 -2.80 12.65 -27.02
C ASP A 55 -1.35 12.13 -27.08
N ARG A 56 -0.93 11.28 -26.11
CA ARG A 56 0.42 10.74 -26.07
C ARG A 56 0.49 9.37 -26.75
N PRO A 57 1.54 9.10 -27.54
CA PRO A 57 1.75 7.75 -28.07
C PRO A 57 1.98 6.79 -26.90
N LEU A 58 1.21 5.71 -26.89
CA LEU A 58 1.47 4.58 -26.01
C LEU A 58 2.69 3.81 -26.53
N LEU A 59 3.44 3.23 -25.60
CA LEU A 59 4.49 2.28 -25.94
C LEU A 59 3.84 0.92 -26.20
N ASP A 60 4.32 0.21 -27.22
CA ASP A 60 3.86 -1.15 -27.51
C ASP A 60 4.30 -2.15 -26.43
N GLU A 61 5.43 -1.86 -25.76
CA GLU A 61 5.98 -2.68 -24.68
C GLU A 61 6.38 -1.82 -23.48
N THR A 62 6.25 -2.37 -22.28
CA THR A 62 6.75 -1.73 -21.06
C THR A 62 8.29 -1.71 -21.09
N PRO A 63 8.93 -0.55 -20.91
CA PRO A 63 10.39 -0.47 -20.83
C PRO A 63 10.92 -1.39 -19.73
N ARG A 64 11.85 -2.27 -20.10
CA ARG A 64 12.53 -3.14 -19.14
C ARG A 64 13.81 -2.45 -18.65
N PRO A 65 14.06 -2.39 -17.34
CA PRO A 65 15.32 -1.91 -16.81
C PRO A 65 16.46 -2.87 -17.16
N ASP A 66 17.67 -2.34 -17.37
CA ASP A 66 18.87 -3.15 -17.64
C ASP A 66 19.31 -3.96 -16.42
N GLU A 67 19.20 -3.37 -15.23
CA GLU A 67 19.48 -4.00 -13.93
C GLU A 67 18.28 -3.81 -13.01
N PHE A 68 17.88 -4.90 -12.34
CA PHE A 68 16.76 -4.92 -11.41
C PHE A 68 16.86 -6.12 -10.46
N ASP A 69 16.18 -6.01 -9.33
CA ASP A 69 15.89 -7.10 -8.42
C ASP A 69 14.43 -7.55 -8.65
N ASP A 70 14.25 -8.83 -8.96
CA ASP A 70 12.95 -9.43 -9.28
C ASP A 70 11.93 -9.25 -8.16
N GLU A 71 12.37 -9.17 -6.90
CA GLU A 71 11.48 -8.99 -5.74
C GLU A 71 10.71 -7.65 -5.75
N TYR A 72 11.16 -6.70 -6.58
CA TYR A 72 10.58 -5.36 -6.71
C TYR A 72 10.07 -5.08 -8.13
N VAL A 73 9.86 -6.11 -8.96
CA VAL A 73 9.24 -5.94 -10.27
C VAL A 73 7.87 -6.62 -10.26
N PRO A 74 6.77 -5.85 -10.32
CA PRO A 74 5.45 -6.45 -10.29
C PRO A 74 5.12 -7.15 -11.61
N GLN A 75 4.45 -8.29 -11.50
CA GLN A 75 3.68 -8.85 -12.61
C GLN A 75 2.51 -7.90 -12.95
N PRO A 76 2.27 -7.58 -14.22
CA PRO A 76 1.11 -6.77 -14.60
C PRO A 76 -0.20 -7.45 -14.20
N CYS A 77 -0.96 -6.81 -13.33
CA CYS A 77 -2.29 -7.26 -12.93
C CYS A 77 -3.27 -6.08 -12.85
N VAL A 78 -4.57 -6.39 -12.78
CA VAL A 78 -5.63 -5.40 -12.56
C VAL A 78 -5.97 -5.38 -11.07
N VAL A 79 -6.01 -4.19 -10.48
CA VAL A 79 -6.42 -4.02 -9.08
C VAL A 79 -7.90 -3.69 -9.00
N HIS A 80 -8.56 -4.20 -7.97
CA HIS A 80 -9.97 -3.95 -7.65
C HIS A 80 -10.09 -3.30 -6.27
N PRO A 81 -10.03 -1.95 -6.18
CA PRO A 81 -10.08 -1.27 -4.89
C PRO A 81 -11.39 -1.55 -4.14
N THR A 82 -11.30 -1.92 -2.87
CA THR A 82 -12.44 -2.07 -1.97
C THR A 82 -12.37 -1.01 -0.88
N GLU A 83 -13.43 -0.21 -0.71
CA GLU A 83 -13.51 0.75 0.39
C GLU A 83 -13.74 0.01 1.71
N THR A 84 -12.94 0.35 2.72
CA THR A 84 -13.02 -0.27 4.04
C THR A 84 -12.59 0.70 5.13
N VAL A 85 -12.99 0.40 6.37
CA VAL A 85 -12.58 1.17 7.56
C VAL A 85 -11.51 0.39 8.29
N GLU A 86 -10.34 0.98 8.39
CA GLU A 86 -9.23 0.47 9.19
C GLU A 86 -8.82 1.45 10.29
N TYR A 87 -8.09 0.93 11.26
CA TYR A 87 -7.64 1.64 12.44
C TYR A 87 -6.11 1.51 12.59
N PRO A 88 -5.46 2.40 13.36
CA PRO A 88 -4.01 2.36 13.52
C PRO A 88 -3.55 1.07 14.20
N GLY A 89 -2.29 0.71 13.94
CA GLY A 89 -1.62 -0.42 14.57
C GLY A 89 -0.80 0.05 15.78
N TRP A 90 0.47 -0.30 15.79
CA TRP A 90 1.39 0.00 16.91
C TRP A 90 1.75 1.49 17.04
N ASP A 91 1.35 2.31 16.07
CA ASP A 91 1.60 3.76 16.02
C ASP A 91 0.49 4.60 16.66
N MET A 92 -0.49 3.96 17.29
CA MET A 92 -1.51 4.64 18.06
C MET A 92 -0.98 5.26 19.36
N PRO A 93 -1.62 6.30 19.92
CA PRO A 93 -1.22 6.89 21.20
C PRO A 93 -1.23 5.86 22.34
N ALA A 94 -0.31 5.99 23.30
CA ALA A 94 -0.13 5.01 24.38
C ALA A 94 -1.41 4.70 25.16
N GLU A 95 -2.18 5.74 25.54
CA GLU A 95 -3.46 5.58 26.24
C GLU A 95 -4.50 4.81 25.41
N LEU A 96 -4.47 4.97 24.08
CA LEU A 96 -5.34 4.21 23.19
C LEU A 96 -4.85 2.77 23.05
N SER A 97 -3.54 2.57 22.93
CA SER A 97 -2.91 1.25 22.84
C SER A 97 -3.25 0.37 24.03
N GLU A 98 -3.17 0.90 25.25
CA GLU A 98 -3.53 0.18 26.48
C GLU A 98 -5.00 -0.27 26.44
N ARG A 99 -5.91 0.65 26.13
CA ARG A 99 -7.36 0.37 26.05
C ARG A 99 -7.72 -0.61 24.94
N VAL A 100 -7.02 -0.53 23.81
CA VAL A 100 -7.20 -1.46 22.68
C VAL A 100 -6.67 -2.84 23.06
N GLY A 101 -5.53 -2.92 23.74
CA GLY A 101 -4.93 -4.17 24.21
C GLY A 101 -5.88 -4.94 25.14
N GLU A 102 -6.39 -4.28 26.19
CA GLU A 102 -7.34 -4.90 27.12
C GLU A 102 -8.58 -5.46 26.39
N ARG A 103 -9.17 -4.66 25.50
CA ARG A 103 -10.35 -5.08 24.72
C ARG A 103 -10.03 -6.14 23.68
N SER A 104 -8.84 -6.11 23.09
CA SER A 104 -8.37 -7.11 22.14
C SER A 104 -8.26 -8.47 22.82
N GLU A 105 -7.70 -8.54 24.03
CA GLU A 105 -7.63 -9.80 24.78
C GLU A 105 -9.01 -10.36 25.12
N GLU A 106 -9.96 -9.50 25.52
CA GLU A 106 -11.35 -9.91 25.78
C GLU A 106 -12.04 -10.41 24.50
N MET A 107 -11.83 -9.70 23.38
CA MET A 107 -12.37 -10.08 22.07
C MET A 107 -11.77 -11.40 21.58
N GLU A 108 -10.47 -11.60 21.74
CA GLU A 108 -9.79 -12.82 21.32
C GLU A 108 -10.27 -14.03 22.15
N LYS A 109 -10.44 -13.86 23.47
CA LYS A 109 -11.00 -14.90 24.34
C LYS A 109 -12.45 -15.28 23.98
N SER A 110 -13.25 -14.32 23.51
CA SER A 110 -14.67 -14.53 23.23
C SER A 110 -14.96 -14.99 21.79
N CYS A 111 -14.21 -14.45 20.83
CA CYS A 111 -14.47 -14.61 19.39
C CYS A 111 -13.31 -15.26 18.63
N GLY A 112 -12.14 -15.45 19.26
CA GLY A 112 -10.95 -16.05 18.64
C GLY A 112 -10.24 -15.14 17.63
N ILE A 113 -10.49 -13.83 17.66
CA ILE A 113 -9.92 -12.86 16.72
C ILE A 113 -9.34 -11.70 17.52
N SER A 114 -8.09 -11.31 17.21
CA SER A 114 -7.45 -10.15 17.83
C SER A 114 -7.89 -8.84 17.18
N TYR A 115 -7.65 -7.71 17.84
CA TYR A 115 -7.86 -6.39 17.26
C TYR A 115 -7.06 -6.21 15.97
N TYR A 116 -5.80 -6.64 15.97
CA TYR A 116 -4.90 -6.46 14.84
C TYR A 116 -5.40 -7.21 13.60
N ASP A 117 -5.91 -8.42 13.76
CA ASP A 117 -6.48 -9.19 12.65
C ASP A 117 -7.82 -8.61 12.17
N ALA A 118 -8.60 -8.01 13.07
CA ALA A 118 -9.94 -7.52 12.78
C ALA A 118 -9.99 -6.10 12.21
N PHE A 119 -9.05 -5.23 12.59
CA PHE A 119 -9.15 -3.78 12.41
C PHE A 119 -7.91 -3.13 11.81
N THR A 120 -6.83 -3.89 11.62
CA THR A 120 -5.63 -3.43 10.90
C THR A 120 -5.39 -4.35 9.71
N THR A 121 -4.77 -3.83 8.64
CA THR A 121 -4.35 -4.65 7.50
C THR A 121 -2.92 -4.33 7.08
N ARG A 122 -2.24 -5.33 6.52
CA ARG A 122 -0.90 -5.23 5.94
C ARG A 122 -0.90 -5.28 4.41
N GLN A 123 -2.06 -5.30 3.78
CA GLN A 123 -2.17 -5.32 2.31
C GLN A 123 -1.89 -3.95 1.68
N SER A 124 -1.68 -3.95 0.37
CA SER A 124 -1.64 -2.74 -0.44
C SER A 124 -2.91 -1.93 -0.26
N LYS A 125 -2.75 -0.62 -0.07
CA LYS A 125 -3.87 0.28 0.21
C LYS A 125 -3.52 1.72 -0.11
N VAL A 126 -4.52 2.53 -0.41
CA VAL A 126 -4.39 3.99 -0.50
C VAL A 126 -5.07 4.69 0.65
N GLY A 127 -4.37 5.65 1.26
CA GLY A 127 -4.81 6.29 2.48
C GLY A 127 -4.75 5.36 3.69
N GLY A 128 -5.52 5.67 4.73
CA GLY A 128 -5.55 4.90 5.96
C GLY A 128 -4.23 4.95 6.76
N TYR A 129 -3.85 3.83 7.38
CA TYR A 129 -2.70 3.67 8.25
C TYR A 129 -1.66 2.70 7.64
N PRO A 130 -0.35 2.99 7.76
CA PRO A 130 0.67 2.06 7.30
C PRO A 130 0.61 0.74 8.10
N GLY A 131 0.66 -0.38 7.40
CA GLY A 131 0.67 -1.72 7.99
C GLY A 131 2.06 -2.18 8.43
N TRP A 132 2.71 -1.40 9.30
CA TRP A 132 4.10 -1.62 9.72
C TRP A 132 4.37 -3.07 10.20
N THR A 133 5.44 -3.69 9.71
CA THR A 133 6.01 -4.93 10.26
C THR A 133 7.15 -4.64 11.24
N GLN A 134 7.78 -3.46 11.10
CA GLN A 134 8.85 -2.95 11.95
C GLN A 134 8.41 -1.71 12.77
N PRO A 135 9.22 -1.19 13.71
CA PRO A 135 8.84 -0.01 14.48
C PRO A 135 8.42 1.17 13.59
N PRO A 136 7.24 1.79 13.83
CA PRO A 136 6.70 2.85 12.97
C PRO A 136 7.66 4.02 12.77
N ASN A 137 7.85 4.44 11.50
CA ASN A 137 8.70 5.59 11.17
C ASN A 137 7.95 6.63 10.32
N TRP A 138 7.21 7.51 10.99
CA TRP A 138 6.49 8.59 10.32
C TRP A 138 7.43 9.72 9.86
N PRO A 139 7.50 10.06 8.56
CA PRO A 139 8.32 11.16 8.09
C PRO A 139 7.72 12.52 8.48
N ARG A 140 8.61 13.50 8.66
CA ARG A 140 8.25 14.92 8.80
C ARG A 140 8.64 15.66 7.54
N CYS A 141 7.74 16.50 7.05
CA CYS A 141 8.03 17.40 5.95
C CYS A 141 8.93 18.55 6.45
N SER A 142 9.63 19.21 5.52
CA SER A 142 10.43 20.41 5.80
C SER A 142 9.63 21.58 6.41
N CYS A 143 8.30 21.57 6.27
CA CYS A 143 7.40 22.54 6.91
C CYS A 143 7.10 22.22 8.39
N GLY A 144 7.60 21.09 8.91
CA GLY A 144 7.42 20.65 10.30
C GLY A 144 6.24 19.71 10.53
N SER A 145 5.27 19.66 9.61
CA SER A 145 4.13 18.75 9.69
C SER A 145 4.56 17.28 9.57
N ARG A 146 3.93 16.41 10.36
CA ARG A 146 3.97 14.96 10.10
C ARG A 146 3.25 14.71 8.77
N MET A 147 3.87 13.93 7.88
CA MET A 147 3.28 13.61 6.57
C MET A 147 2.14 12.61 6.75
N GLU A 148 1.20 12.64 5.81
CA GLU A 148 0.05 11.73 5.76
C GLU A 148 0.44 10.45 5.00
N HIS A 149 -0.10 9.30 5.40
CA HIS A 149 0.04 8.07 4.64
C HIS A 149 -0.75 8.18 3.34
N LEU A 150 -0.09 7.93 2.22
CA LEU A 150 -0.67 7.99 0.88
C LEU A 150 -0.94 6.59 0.33
N LEU A 151 0.04 5.70 0.44
CA LEU A 151 0.03 4.39 -0.21
C LEU A 151 0.89 3.40 0.56
N THR A 152 0.40 2.19 0.75
CA THR A 152 1.22 1.00 1.00
C THR A 152 1.19 0.13 -0.24
N ILE A 153 2.34 -0.35 -0.69
CA ILE A 153 2.45 -1.55 -1.53
C ILE A 153 3.08 -2.62 -0.66
N SER A 154 2.39 -3.73 -0.42
CA SER A 154 2.89 -4.85 0.37
C SER A 154 3.28 -6.02 -0.51
N ALA A 155 4.18 -6.87 -0.03
CA ALA A 155 4.37 -8.19 -0.60
C ALA A 155 3.17 -9.14 -0.36
N SER A 156 2.37 -8.89 0.68
CA SER A 156 1.28 -9.77 1.10
C SER A 156 -0.10 -9.19 0.79
N GLU A 157 -0.70 -9.64 -0.31
CA GLU A 157 -2.04 -9.21 -0.75
C GLU A 157 -3.18 -10.18 -0.35
N SER A 158 -2.87 -11.37 0.16
CA SER A 158 -3.79 -12.51 0.02
C SER A 158 -4.34 -13.13 1.30
N CYS A 159 -4.26 -12.47 2.47
CA CYS A 159 -4.72 -13.09 3.72
C CYS A 159 -5.91 -12.39 4.40
N GLY A 160 -6.92 -13.20 4.71
CA GLY A 160 -7.87 -12.91 5.79
C GLY A 160 -9.13 -12.13 5.40
N ARG A 161 -9.68 -11.41 6.40
CA ARG A 161 -11.00 -10.76 6.35
C ARG A 161 -11.07 -9.56 5.40
N TRP A 162 -9.92 -9.10 4.92
CA TRP A 162 -9.78 -7.91 4.09
C TRP A 162 -9.90 -8.18 2.59
N LEU A 163 -10.10 -9.44 2.19
CA LEU A 163 -10.47 -9.76 0.82
C LEU A 163 -11.72 -8.97 0.38
N PRO A 164 -11.77 -8.53 -0.89
CA PRO A 164 -13.00 -8.00 -1.49
C PRO A 164 -14.18 -8.93 -1.24
N VAL A 165 -15.38 -8.37 -1.03
CA VAL A 165 -16.56 -9.17 -0.66
C VAL A 165 -16.86 -10.23 -1.72
N GLU A 166 -16.61 -9.88 -2.98
CA GLU A 166 -16.76 -10.70 -4.18
C GLU A 166 -15.82 -11.90 -4.21
N GLU A 167 -14.67 -11.81 -3.54
CA GLU A 167 -13.66 -12.86 -3.49
C GLU A 167 -13.82 -13.80 -2.30
N ARG A 168 -14.68 -13.46 -1.33
CA ARG A 168 -14.92 -14.28 -0.13
C ARG A 168 -15.71 -15.54 -0.48
N THR A 169 -15.04 -16.69 -0.49
CA THR A 169 -15.65 -17.97 -0.85
C THR A 169 -16.42 -18.65 0.30
N ARG A 170 -16.10 -18.38 1.59
CA ARG A 170 -16.80 -18.97 2.75
C ARG A 170 -16.71 -18.12 4.02
N PRO A 171 -17.81 -17.82 4.75
CA PRO A 171 -17.76 -17.16 6.06
C PRO A 171 -16.91 -17.93 7.08
N GLY A 172 -15.82 -17.36 7.63
CA GLY A 172 -14.96 -18.02 8.63
C GLY A 172 -13.89 -17.12 9.27
N CYS A 173 -13.18 -17.61 10.30
CA CYS A 173 -12.12 -16.87 11.01
C CYS A 173 -10.70 -17.09 10.43
N GLY A 174 -10.55 -18.01 9.46
CA GLY A 174 -9.36 -18.17 8.65
C GLY A 174 -9.82 -18.31 7.21
N TRP A 175 -9.60 -17.28 6.40
CA TRP A 175 -10.04 -17.27 5.01
C TRP A 175 -8.92 -17.90 4.19
N GLU A 176 -9.14 -19.13 3.74
CA GLU A 176 -8.30 -19.79 2.75
C GLU A 176 -8.43 -19.01 1.43
N THR A 177 -7.30 -18.67 0.82
CA THR A 177 -7.27 -18.26 -0.58
C THR A 177 -7.87 -19.36 -1.43
N SER A 178 -8.44 -19.00 -2.58
CA SER A 178 -8.89 -20.02 -3.53
C SER A 178 -7.69 -20.89 -3.93
N ASP A 179 -7.83 -22.22 -3.84
CA ASP A 179 -6.89 -23.18 -4.46
C ASP A 179 -6.91 -23.11 -6.00
N ASP A 180 -7.75 -22.24 -6.56
CA ASP A 180 -7.84 -21.98 -8.00
C ASP A 180 -6.55 -21.29 -8.49
N PRO A 181 -5.73 -21.98 -9.30
CA PRO A 181 -4.48 -21.41 -9.82
C PRO A 181 -4.71 -20.21 -10.75
N GLU A 182 -5.91 -20.02 -11.32
CA GLU A 182 -6.21 -18.82 -12.11
C GLU A 182 -6.31 -17.57 -11.23
N ARG A 183 -6.83 -17.69 -10.00
CA ARG A 183 -6.90 -16.55 -9.05
C ARG A 183 -5.56 -16.22 -8.40
N GLN A 184 -4.59 -17.12 -8.45
CA GLN A 184 -3.21 -16.84 -8.01
C GLN A 184 -2.46 -15.96 -9.03
N GLN A 185 -2.89 -15.92 -10.29
CA GLN A 185 -2.27 -15.10 -11.36
C GLN A 185 -2.57 -13.61 -11.24
N ASP A 186 -3.57 -13.21 -10.46
CA ASP A 186 -3.93 -11.80 -10.22
C ASP A 186 -3.05 -11.12 -9.16
N SER A 187 -2.03 -11.82 -8.65
CA SER A 187 -1.02 -11.24 -7.76
C SER A 187 0.07 -10.51 -8.53
N HIS A 188 0.63 -9.46 -7.93
CA HIS A 188 1.81 -8.79 -8.46
C HIS A 188 3.12 -9.57 -8.24
N GLU A 189 3.10 -10.70 -7.52
CA GLU A 189 4.22 -11.64 -7.27
C GLU A 189 5.45 -11.09 -6.52
N MET A 190 5.50 -9.78 -6.25
CA MET A 190 6.55 -9.17 -5.41
C MET A 190 6.59 -9.75 -3.99
N THR A 191 7.80 -10.01 -3.49
CA THR A 191 8.05 -10.59 -2.15
C THR A 191 8.70 -9.63 -1.16
N MET A 192 9.47 -8.64 -1.66
CA MET A 192 10.08 -7.56 -0.88
C MET A 192 10.73 -8.01 0.44
N GLY A 193 11.82 -8.79 0.36
CA GLY A 193 12.51 -9.29 1.55
C GLY A 193 11.69 -10.32 2.33
N ASP A 194 11.45 -10.09 3.63
CA ASP A 194 10.72 -11.00 4.53
C ASP A 194 9.21 -10.66 4.58
N CYS A 195 8.63 -10.43 3.40
CA CYS A 195 7.23 -10.03 3.18
C CYS A 195 6.87 -8.66 3.77
N GLY A 196 7.74 -7.67 3.61
CA GLY A 196 7.50 -6.30 4.07
C GLY A 196 6.67 -5.45 3.11
N GLY A 197 6.90 -4.14 3.14
CA GLY A 197 6.18 -3.19 2.28
C GLY A 197 6.88 -1.86 2.06
N VAL A 198 6.49 -1.20 0.98
CA VAL A 198 6.88 0.17 0.65
C VAL A 198 5.72 1.11 1.00
N TYR A 199 6.00 2.05 1.90
CA TYR A 199 5.05 3.05 2.35
C TYR A 199 5.40 4.40 1.73
N VAL A 200 4.44 5.06 1.10
CA VAL A 200 4.58 6.41 0.57
C VAL A 200 3.76 7.38 1.41
N PHE A 201 4.35 8.51 1.73
CA PHE A 201 3.77 9.59 2.49
C PHE A 201 3.75 10.88 1.67
N VAL A 202 2.78 11.74 1.95
CA VAL A 202 2.61 13.03 1.27
C VAL A 202 2.33 14.13 2.28
N CYS A 203 2.86 15.34 2.03
CA CYS A 203 2.53 16.52 2.81
C CYS A 203 1.60 17.44 2.02
N ARG A 204 0.29 17.39 2.31
CA ARG A 204 -0.70 18.23 1.64
C ARG A 204 -0.72 19.68 2.14
N SER A 205 -0.05 19.96 3.25
CA SER A 205 0.13 21.35 3.74
C SER A 205 1.10 22.17 2.87
N CYS A 206 1.94 21.51 2.07
CA CYS A 206 2.90 22.18 1.19
C CYS A 206 2.35 22.23 -0.23
N PRO A 207 2.48 23.35 -0.98
CA PRO A 207 1.91 23.47 -2.33
C PRO A 207 2.40 22.43 -3.34
N THR A 208 3.63 21.93 -3.17
CA THR A 208 4.24 20.97 -4.09
C THR A 208 3.92 19.51 -3.77
N TRP A 209 3.15 19.25 -2.70
CA TRP A 209 2.84 17.91 -2.21
C TRP A 209 4.09 17.02 -2.15
N PRO A 210 5.15 17.43 -1.43
CA PRO A 210 6.37 16.64 -1.35
C PRO A 210 6.05 15.27 -0.75
N THR A 211 6.81 14.28 -1.19
CA THR A 211 6.63 12.89 -0.78
C THR A 211 7.88 12.38 -0.08
N ALA A 212 7.67 11.38 0.77
CA ALA A 212 8.72 10.58 1.38
C ALA A 212 8.27 9.12 1.30
N HIS A 213 9.21 8.18 1.34
CA HIS A 213 8.87 6.76 1.45
C HIS A 213 9.51 6.14 2.68
N ARG A 214 9.07 4.93 3.03
CA ARG A 214 9.69 4.02 3.97
C ARG A 214 9.60 2.62 3.41
N TYR A 215 10.47 1.77 3.92
CA TYR A 215 10.50 0.36 3.62
C TYR A 215 10.67 -0.39 4.93
N ASP A 216 9.94 -1.48 5.06
CA ASP A 216 10.28 -2.56 5.98
C ASP A 216 10.38 -3.87 5.19
N CYS A 217 11.15 -4.80 5.75
CA CYS A 217 11.28 -6.16 5.29
C CYS A 217 10.81 -7.11 6.37
#